data_AF-A0A0J8QN23-F1
#
_entry.id   AF-A0A0J8QN23-F1
#
_cell.length_a   1.000
_cell.length_b   1.000
_cell.length_c   1.000
_cell.angle_alpha   90.00
_cell.angle_beta   90.00
_cell.angle_gamma   90.00
#
_symmetry.space_group_name_H-M   'P 1'
#
loop_
_entity.id
_entity.type
_entity.pdbx_description
1 polymer ?
#
loop_
_entity_poly.entity_id
_entity_poly.type
_entity_poly.pdbx_seq_one_letter_code
_entity_poly.pdbx_strand_id
1 'polypeptide(L)'
;MGPVPEYFNIIGKANSRYETPDGWPSEGYVELSKAQRLVMGWGKVDLQMNAYDFKNDNMIVFSPGSLTSFVTVAKDNNDNIVGKCLYNPNTTDISDVQTWATAEIPEANSTVQLSLFSNQMVSCGISPLVNHTLLNVTADQDIGPYRNVSLSSIWSWADGEPKDSINAGAIDENRCSVMDLSLSGHWRSSGCSDRLYAACRIRNSPFDWTLSREPEPYTLAGDTCPEGSSFDVPRTALENTYLYKHVLQQSKDLIDPSSEETEKTSIWLDFNSFDVPDCWVSGGPKAQCPYEVDESAIQRRNILVPSIAAIIILIITALTLFVKCNANRMNSRRRRVIAGWEYEGVPS
;
A
#
# COMPACT_ATOMS: atom_id res chain seq x y z
N MET A 1 -21.85 13.39 2.07
CA MET A 1 -20.61 13.11 2.81
C MET A 1 -19.58 14.11 2.33
N GLY A 2 -19.13 15.01 3.19
CA GLY A 2 -18.11 16.00 2.84
C GLY A 2 -16.72 15.33 2.70
N PRO A 3 -15.79 15.98 2.01
CA PRO A 3 -14.44 15.46 1.83
C PRO A 3 -13.70 15.42 3.18
N VAL A 4 -12.99 14.32 3.45
CA VAL A 4 -12.33 14.04 4.75
C VAL A 4 -11.01 14.84 4.87
N PRO A 5 -10.87 15.75 5.85
CA PRO A 5 -9.76 16.73 5.90
C PRO A 5 -8.36 16.12 6.03
N GLU A 6 -8.24 14.85 6.40
CA GLU A 6 -6.94 14.18 6.52
C GLU A 6 -6.25 13.97 5.16
N TYR A 7 -6.99 13.99 4.05
CA TYR A 7 -6.44 13.62 2.74
C TYR A 7 -6.12 14.79 1.83
N PHE A 8 -6.44 16.03 2.18
CA PHE A 8 -6.15 17.19 1.33
C PHE A 8 -6.01 18.46 2.16
N ASN A 9 -5.19 19.38 1.68
CA ASN A 9 -4.97 20.68 2.28
C ASN A 9 -5.99 21.67 1.73
N ILE A 10 -6.54 22.52 2.60
CA ILE A 10 -7.42 23.61 2.18
C ILE A 10 -6.72 24.92 2.46
N ILE A 11 -6.38 25.65 1.39
CA ILE A 11 -5.91 27.02 1.49
C ILE A 11 -7.11 27.94 1.25
N GLY A 12 -7.48 28.72 2.27
CA GLY A 12 -8.45 29.79 2.10
C GLY A 12 -7.82 30.98 1.38
N LYS A 13 -8.36 31.37 0.22
CA LYS A 13 -8.06 32.66 -0.41
C LYS A 13 -9.05 33.74 0.06
N ALA A 14 -8.64 35.00 -0.07
CA ALA A 14 -9.55 36.14 0.07
C ALA A 14 -10.77 35.94 -0.86
N ASN A 15 -11.97 36.25 -0.36
CA ASN A 15 -13.29 36.09 -1.01
C ASN A 15 -13.95 34.70 -0.88
N SER A 16 -13.73 33.99 0.24
CA SER A 16 -14.46 32.74 0.56
C SER A 16 -14.30 31.62 -0.48
N ARG A 17 -13.22 31.68 -1.27
CA ARG A 17 -12.82 30.60 -2.18
C ARG A 17 -11.78 29.76 -1.47
N TYR A 18 -12.11 28.48 -1.33
CA TYR A 18 -11.21 27.46 -0.82
C TYR A 18 -10.57 26.79 -2.02
N GLU A 19 -9.24 26.70 -2.01
CA GLU A 19 -8.47 25.93 -3.00
C GLU A 19 -7.76 24.78 -2.29
N THR A 20 -7.66 23.66 -2.97
CA THR A 20 -6.90 22.50 -2.49
C THR A 20 -5.69 22.32 -3.41
N PRO A 21 -4.48 22.73 -2.99
CA PRO A 21 -3.29 22.69 -3.86
C PRO A 21 -2.90 21.27 -4.29
N ASP A 22 -3.33 20.26 -3.52
CA ASP A 22 -3.19 18.82 -3.75
C ASP A 22 -4.36 18.20 -4.53
N GLY A 23 -5.36 18.99 -4.92
CA GLY A 23 -6.50 18.54 -5.72
C GLY A 23 -7.52 17.68 -4.96
N TRP A 24 -8.72 17.54 -5.52
CA TRP A 24 -9.74 16.61 -5.03
C TRP A 24 -10.30 15.77 -6.20
N PRO A 25 -10.44 14.44 -6.03
CA PRO A 25 -9.97 13.66 -4.88
C PRO A 25 -8.44 13.57 -4.88
N SER A 26 -7.84 13.57 -3.68
CA SER A 26 -6.40 13.35 -3.54
C SER A 26 -6.05 11.87 -3.66
N GLU A 27 -4.80 11.59 -4.02
CA GLU A 27 -4.26 10.23 -4.13
C GLU A 27 -4.53 9.41 -2.86
N GLY A 28 -4.19 9.95 -1.68
CA GLY A 28 -4.45 9.29 -0.40
C GLY A 28 -5.94 8.98 -0.15
N TYR A 29 -6.87 9.82 -0.59
CA TYR A 29 -8.30 9.51 -0.47
C TYR A 29 -8.72 8.36 -1.39
N VAL A 30 -8.25 8.38 -2.64
CA VAL A 30 -8.58 7.35 -3.64
C VAL A 30 -7.96 6.01 -3.22
N GLU A 31 -6.70 6.01 -2.80
CA GLU A 31 -5.96 4.79 -2.46
C GLU A 31 -6.30 4.25 -1.07
N LEU A 32 -6.40 5.11 -0.05
CA LEU A 32 -6.54 4.66 1.34
C LEU A 32 -7.99 4.59 1.79
N SER A 33 -8.82 5.58 1.40
CA SER A 33 -10.24 5.59 1.80
C SER A 33 -11.14 4.80 0.85
N LYS A 34 -10.83 4.79 -0.44
CA LYS A 34 -11.59 4.05 -1.45
C LYS A 34 -10.97 2.73 -1.88
N ALA A 35 -9.73 2.44 -1.47
CA ALA A 35 -8.98 1.26 -1.92
C ALA A 35 -8.92 1.14 -3.45
N GLN A 36 -8.87 2.29 -4.14
CA GLN A 36 -8.81 2.39 -5.59
C GLN A 36 -7.41 2.86 -5.99
N ARG A 37 -6.80 2.23 -6.99
CA ARG A 37 -5.57 2.75 -7.63
C ARG A 37 -5.93 3.29 -8.99
N LEU A 38 -5.41 4.46 -9.33
CA LEU A 38 -5.65 5.10 -10.62
C LEU A 38 -4.41 4.95 -11.51
N VAL A 39 -4.50 4.10 -12.53
CA VAL A 39 -3.49 4.00 -13.56
C VAL A 39 -4.03 4.69 -14.82
N MET A 40 -3.34 5.73 -15.29
CA MET A 40 -3.73 6.47 -16.49
C MET A 40 -2.82 6.10 -17.66
N GLY A 41 -3.38 5.59 -18.74
CA GLY A 41 -2.67 5.46 -20.00
C GLY A 41 -3.53 5.90 -21.16
N TRP A 42 -2.87 6.37 -22.21
CA TRP A 42 -3.54 6.78 -23.41
C TRP A 42 -3.60 5.60 -24.37
N GLY A 43 -4.81 5.28 -24.82
CA GLY A 43 -5.01 4.30 -25.89
C GLY A 43 -4.62 4.90 -27.23
N LYS A 44 -5.60 5.04 -28.13
CA LYS A 44 -5.38 5.74 -29.39
C LYS A 44 -5.24 7.24 -29.14
N VAL A 45 -4.08 7.81 -29.48
CA VAL A 45 -3.86 9.27 -29.44
C VAL A 45 -4.84 9.90 -30.43
N ASP A 46 -5.75 10.73 -29.94
CA ASP A 46 -6.60 11.56 -30.80
C ASP A 46 -5.69 12.42 -31.69
N LEU A 47 -6.10 12.70 -32.94
CA LEU A 47 -5.33 13.52 -33.87
C LEU A 47 -4.95 14.89 -33.27
N GLN A 48 -5.77 15.41 -32.35
CA GLN A 48 -5.51 16.66 -31.64
C GLN A 48 -4.32 16.60 -30.67
N MET A 49 -3.96 15.41 -30.19
CA MET A 49 -2.85 15.15 -29.27
C MET A 49 -1.59 14.63 -29.99
N ASN A 50 -1.59 14.58 -31.33
CA ASN A 50 -0.46 14.06 -32.11
C ASN A 50 0.82 14.92 -31.98
N ALA A 51 0.70 16.15 -31.49
CA ALA A 51 1.83 17.05 -31.20
C ALA A 51 2.36 16.92 -29.76
N TYR A 52 1.73 16.10 -28.90
CA TYR A 52 2.15 15.91 -27.52
C TYR A 52 3.40 15.03 -27.45
N ASP A 53 4.43 15.50 -26.73
CA ASP A 53 5.70 14.80 -26.59
C ASP A 53 5.70 13.86 -25.39
N PHE A 54 5.26 12.62 -25.64
CA PHE A 54 5.26 11.56 -24.62
C PHE A 54 6.65 11.20 -24.08
N LYS A 55 7.75 11.60 -24.73
CA LYS A 55 9.10 11.28 -24.25
C LYS A 55 9.47 12.10 -23.02
N ASN A 56 9.07 13.36 -22.96
CA ASN A 56 9.40 14.23 -21.81
C ASN A 56 8.61 13.85 -20.56
N ASP A 57 7.39 13.33 -20.76
CA ASP A 57 6.49 12.96 -19.66
C ASP A 57 6.42 11.44 -19.45
N ASN A 58 7.38 10.67 -19.96
CA ASN A 58 7.38 9.20 -19.89
C ASN A 58 7.41 8.63 -18.45
N MET A 59 7.75 9.47 -17.46
CA MET A 59 7.70 9.13 -16.04
C MET A 59 6.29 9.13 -15.45
N ILE A 60 5.33 9.81 -16.09
CA ILE A 60 3.97 10.02 -15.58
C ILE A 60 2.93 9.53 -16.60
N VAL A 61 3.26 9.60 -17.88
CA VAL A 61 2.37 9.30 -19.00
C VAL A 61 2.90 8.11 -19.77
N PHE A 62 2.19 7.01 -19.65
CA PHE A 62 2.43 5.80 -20.39
C PHE A 62 2.10 6.00 -21.88
N SER A 63 3.06 5.64 -22.74
CA SER A 63 2.91 5.74 -24.19
C SER A 63 1.78 4.84 -24.71
N PRO A 64 1.21 5.14 -25.88
CA PRO A 64 0.20 4.30 -26.49
C PRO A 64 0.59 2.82 -26.56
N GLY A 65 -0.30 1.95 -26.07
CA GLY A 65 -0.09 0.50 -26.07
C GLY A 65 0.90 -0.02 -25.04
N SER A 66 1.43 0.82 -24.13
CA SER A 66 2.30 0.31 -23.07
C SER A 66 1.50 -0.36 -21.95
N LEU A 67 0.37 0.19 -21.50
CA LEU A 67 -0.39 -0.35 -20.36
C LEU A 67 -1.20 -1.62 -20.64
N THR A 68 -1.36 -2.02 -21.90
CA THR A 68 -2.18 -3.18 -22.27
C THR A 68 -1.52 -3.93 -23.40
N SER A 69 -0.86 -5.03 -23.07
CA SER A 69 -0.42 -6.02 -24.05
C SER A 69 -1.22 -7.30 -23.85
N PHE A 70 -2.22 -7.53 -24.71
CA PHE A 70 -2.91 -8.81 -24.72
C PHE A 70 -2.02 -9.83 -25.43
N VAL A 71 -1.59 -10.86 -24.70
CA VAL A 71 -0.81 -11.96 -25.25
C VAL A 71 -1.67 -13.20 -25.37
N THR A 72 -1.38 -14.05 -26.36
CA THR A 72 -2.07 -15.33 -26.50
C THR A 72 -1.29 -16.41 -25.78
N VAL A 73 -1.97 -17.14 -24.90
CA VAL A 73 -1.47 -18.36 -24.27
C VAL A 73 -2.36 -19.53 -24.66
N ALA A 74 -1.74 -20.68 -24.85
CA ALA A 74 -2.40 -21.96 -25.08
C ALA A 74 -1.88 -22.97 -24.04
N LYS A 75 -2.48 -24.16 -23.97
CA LYS A 75 -1.93 -25.28 -23.20
C LYS A 75 -1.40 -26.36 -24.14
N ASP A 76 -0.31 -27.03 -23.75
CA ASP A 76 0.15 -28.25 -24.39
C ASP A 76 -0.60 -29.50 -23.88
N ASN A 77 -0.19 -30.67 -24.36
CA ASN A 77 -0.73 -31.96 -23.93
C ASN A 77 -0.36 -32.35 -22.49
N ASN A 78 0.57 -31.62 -21.86
CA ASN A 78 1.08 -31.87 -20.52
C ASN A 78 0.54 -30.84 -19.50
N ASP A 79 -0.50 -30.08 -19.86
CA ASP A 79 -1.05 -28.99 -19.05
C ASP A 79 -0.02 -27.92 -18.69
N ASN A 80 0.94 -27.65 -19.57
CA ASN A 80 1.79 -26.46 -19.47
C ASN A 80 1.31 -25.38 -20.40
N ILE A 81 1.43 -24.14 -19.94
CA ILE A 81 1.16 -22.99 -20.78
C ILE A 81 2.26 -22.84 -21.83
N VAL A 82 1.83 -22.83 -23.08
CA VAL A 82 2.64 -22.52 -24.26
C VAL A 82 2.25 -21.15 -24.78
N GLY A 83 3.21 -20.24 -24.84
CA GLY A 83 2.98 -18.86 -25.25
C GLY A 83 4.21 -18.00 -25.01
N LYS A 84 4.08 -16.69 -25.25
CA LYS A 84 5.15 -15.73 -24.98
C LYS A 84 5.24 -15.47 -23.47
N CYS A 85 6.10 -16.21 -22.78
CA CYS A 85 6.52 -15.87 -21.42
C CYS A 85 7.37 -14.60 -21.44
N LEU A 86 7.14 -13.66 -20.51
CA LEU A 86 7.92 -12.43 -20.44
C LEU A 86 9.24 -12.62 -19.71
N TYR A 87 9.33 -13.64 -18.86
CA TYR A 87 10.59 -14.04 -18.26
C TYR A 87 11.57 -14.53 -19.33
N ASN A 88 12.72 -13.89 -19.41
CA ASN A 88 13.82 -14.27 -20.30
C ASN A 88 15.11 -14.44 -19.50
N PRO A 89 15.65 -15.66 -19.38
CA PRO A 89 16.88 -15.89 -18.59
C PRO A 89 18.13 -15.24 -19.22
N ASN A 90 18.08 -14.80 -20.48
CA ASN A 90 19.24 -14.27 -21.19
C ASN A 90 19.36 -12.74 -21.10
N THR A 91 18.37 -12.03 -20.56
CA THR A 91 18.39 -10.57 -20.44
C THR A 91 17.62 -10.11 -19.21
N THR A 92 18.13 -9.04 -18.60
CA THR A 92 17.50 -8.29 -17.51
C THR A 92 17.14 -6.87 -17.95
N ASP A 93 17.27 -6.55 -19.25
CA ASP A 93 16.95 -5.23 -19.80
C ASP A 93 15.43 -4.99 -19.85
N ILE A 94 14.98 -3.90 -19.25
CA ILE A 94 13.58 -3.48 -19.21
C ILE A 94 13.03 -3.20 -20.62
N SER A 95 13.86 -2.69 -21.53
CA SER A 95 13.41 -2.25 -22.85
C SER A 95 12.87 -3.38 -23.73
N ASP A 96 13.24 -4.63 -23.41
CA ASP A 96 12.78 -5.84 -24.10
C ASP A 96 11.54 -6.49 -23.46
N VAL A 97 11.06 -5.97 -22.33
CA VAL A 97 10.04 -6.61 -21.49
C VAL A 97 8.77 -5.76 -21.43
N GLN A 98 7.67 -6.28 -21.97
CA GLN A 98 6.35 -5.68 -21.78
C GLN A 98 5.91 -5.90 -20.33
N THR A 99 5.76 -4.84 -19.55
CA THR A 99 5.52 -4.91 -18.09
C THR A 99 4.06 -5.12 -17.69
N TRP A 100 3.12 -5.02 -18.64
CA TRP A 100 1.68 -5.20 -18.41
C TRP A 100 1.06 -6.13 -19.46
N ALA A 101 1.42 -7.42 -19.39
CA ALA A 101 0.79 -8.45 -20.22
C ALA A 101 -0.42 -9.05 -19.52
N THR A 102 -1.51 -9.19 -20.27
CA THR A 102 -2.69 -9.93 -19.84
C THR A 102 -3.00 -11.01 -20.85
N ALA A 103 -3.61 -12.10 -20.39
CA ALA A 103 -4.11 -13.12 -21.28
C ALA A 103 -5.28 -13.87 -20.67
N GLU A 104 -6.11 -14.46 -21.53
CA GLU A 104 -7.20 -15.32 -21.09
C GLU A 104 -6.64 -16.62 -20.52
N ILE A 105 -7.17 -17.04 -19.37
CA ILE A 105 -6.83 -18.33 -18.80
C ILE A 105 -7.35 -19.45 -19.73
N PRO A 106 -6.55 -20.47 -20.05
CA PRO A 106 -7.01 -21.60 -20.86
C PRO A 106 -8.16 -22.36 -20.19
N GLU A 107 -9.03 -22.98 -20.99
CA GLU A 107 -10.06 -23.88 -20.48
C GLU A 107 -9.43 -25.05 -19.71
N ALA A 108 -9.92 -25.30 -18.51
CA ALA A 108 -9.46 -26.34 -17.61
C ALA A 108 -10.58 -27.32 -17.28
N ASN A 109 -10.21 -28.56 -16.95
CA ASN A 109 -11.15 -29.62 -16.57
C ASN A 109 -11.29 -29.76 -15.05
N SER A 110 -10.44 -29.09 -14.27
CA SER A 110 -10.45 -29.13 -12.81
C SER A 110 -9.99 -27.82 -12.18
N THR A 111 -10.33 -27.62 -10.91
CA THR A 111 -9.84 -26.48 -10.11
C THR A 111 -8.33 -26.49 -9.92
N VAL A 112 -7.72 -27.68 -9.88
CA VAL A 112 -6.25 -27.84 -9.77
C VAL A 112 -5.56 -27.34 -11.03
N GLN A 113 -6.08 -27.68 -12.21
CA GLN A 113 -5.54 -27.17 -13.48
C GLN A 113 -5.67 -25.65 -13.58
N LEU A 114 -6.80 -25.06 -13.15
CA LEU A 114 -6.97 -23.61 -13.10
C LEU A 114 -5.90 -22.93 -12.23
N SER A 115 -5.61 -23.50 -11.06
CA SER A 115 -4.53 -23.01 -10.19
C SER A 115 -3.16 -23.12 -10.83
N LEU A 116 -2.86 -24.25 -11.47
CA LEU A 116 -1.59 -24.46 -12.15
C LEU A 116 -1.39 -23.46 -13.29
N PHE A 117 -2.41 -23.26 -14.13
CA PHE A 117 -2.37 -22.26 -15.20
C PHE A 117 -2.18 -20.85 -14.65
N SER A 118 -2.96 -20.46 -13.64
CA SER A 118 -2.86 -19.13 -13.03
C SER A 118 -1.44 -18.86 -12.50
N ASN A 119 -0.87 -19.82 -11.76
CA ASN A 119 0.50 -19.71 -11.23
C ASN A 119 1.55 -19.64 -12.34
N GLN A 120 1.42 -20.43 -13.40
CA GLN A 120 2.34 -20.41 -14.54
C GLN A 120 2.30 -19.08 -15.31
N MET A 121 1.09 -18.53 -15.54
CA MET A 121 0.93 -17.22 -16.19
C MET A 121 1.59 -16.13 -15.37
N VAL A 122 1.32 -16.11 -14.06
CA VAL A 122 1.84 -15.10 -13.15
C VAL A 122 3.36 -15.19 -13.02
N SER A 123 3.93 -16.40 -12.92
CA SER A 123 5.38 -16.61 -12.98
C SER A 123 6.00 -16.15 -14.32
N CYS A 124 5.22 -16.16 -15.39
CA CYS A 124 5.61 -15.61 -16.69
C CYS A 124 5.43 -14.10 -16.83
N GLY A 125 5.00 -13.40 -15.76
CA GLY A 125 4.71 -11.96 -15.78
C GLY A 125 3.37 -11.60 -16.42
N ILE A 126 2.48 -12.57 -16.63
CA ILE A 126 1.18 -12.39 -17.32
C ILE A 126 0.06 -12.40 -16.28
N SER A 127 -0.79 -11.38 -16.28
CA SER A 127 -2.00 -11.38 -15.45
C SER A 127 -3.11 -12.22 -16.10
N PRO A 128 -3.63 -13.26 -15.43
CA PRO A 128 -4.69 -14.09 -15.97
C PRO A 128 -6.04 -13.37 -15.99
N LEU A 129 -6.80 -13.53 -17.07
CA LEU A 129 -8.15 -13.01 -17.25
C LEU A 129 -9.15 -14.15 -17.40
N VAL A 130 -10.27 -14.07 -16.66
CA VAL A 130 -11.38 -15.00 -16.78
C VAL A 130 -12.43 -14.39 -17.71
N ASN A 131 -12.50 -14.88 -18.95
CA ASN A 131 -13.47 -14.43 -19.98
C ASN A 131 -14.56 -15.49 -20.28
N HIS A 132 -14.54 -16.62 -19.60
CA HIS A 132 -15.51 -17.70 -19.79
C HIS A 132 -15.97 -18.26 -18.44
N THR A 133 -17.07 -19.02 -18.46
CA THR A 133 -17.59 -19.69 -17.27
C THR A 133 -16.67 -20.85 -16.88
N LEU A 134 -16.06 -20.78 -15.69
CA LEU A 134 -15.14 -21.79 -15.22
C LEU A 134 -15.87 -23.09 -14.86
N LEU A 135 -15.41 -24.22 -15.40
CA LEU A 135 -15.98 -25.56 -15.14
C LEU A 135 -17.48 -25.66 -15.41
N ASN A 136 -18.00 -24.89 -16.38
CA ASN A 136 -19.43 -24.80 -16.72
C ASN A 136 -20.34 -24.38 -15.55
N VAL A 137 -19.80 -23.75 -14.51
CA VAL A 137 -20.55 -23.22 -13.36
C VAL A 137 -20.26 -21.74 -13.17
N THR A 138 -21.31 -20.95 -12.97
CA THR A 138 -21.20 -19.51 -12.74
C THR A 138 -20.81 -19.20 -11.29
N ALA A 139 -20.14 -18.07 -11.07
CA ALA A 139 -19.61 -17.71 -9.75
C ALA A 139 -20.68 -17.55 -8.64
N ASP A 140 -21.94 -17.29 -9.01
CA ASP A 140 -23.08 -17.23 -8.09
C ASP A 140 -23.53 -18.61 -7.60
N GLN A 141 -23.29 -19.66 -8.39
CA GLN A 141 -23.62 -21.05 -8.03
C GLN A 141 -22.47 -21.72 -7.29
N ASP A 142 -21.24 -21.54 -7.79
CA ASP A 142 -20.03 -22.00 -7.13
C ASP A 142 -18.89 -20.98 -7.33
N ILE A 143 -18.52 -20.31 -6.24
CA ILE A 143 -17.43 -19.35 -6.22
C ILE A 143 -16.04 -20.03 -6.18
N GLY A 144 -15.98 -21.32 -5.84
CA GLY A 144 -14.74 -22.07 -5.60
C GLY A 144 -13.71 -21.93 -6.73
N PRO A 145 -14.05 -22.25 -7.99
CA PRO A 145 -13.11 -22.15 -9.12
C PRO A 145 -12.57 -20.73 -9.34
N TYR A 146 -13.43 -19.72 -9.22
CA TYR A 146 -13.07 -18.31 -9.39
C TYR A 146 -12.18 -17.82 -8.25
N ARG A 147 -12.50 -18.19 -7.00
CA ARG A 147 -11.65 -17.93 -5.84
C ARG A 147 -10.27 -18.55 -6.01
N ASN A 148 -10.20 -19.78 -6.54
CA ASN A 148 -8.94 -20.49 -6.71
C ASN A 148 -8.04 -19.81 -7.75
N VAL A 149 -8.60 -19.33 -8.86
CA VAL A 149 -7.87 -18.51 -9.84
C VAL A 149 -7.32 -17.25 -9.19
N SER A 150 -8.14 -16.52 -8.43
CA SER A 150 -7.69 -15.31 -7.73
C SER A 150 -6.56 -15.60 -6.74
N LEU A 151 -6.69 -16.63 -5.90
CA LEU A 151 -5.65 -16.98 -4.93
C LEU A 151 -4.37 -17.48 -5.62
N SER A 152 -4.49 -18.27 -6.69
CA SER A 152 -3.35 -18.77 -7.47
C SER A 152 -2.71 -17.70 -8.36
N SER A 153 -3.28 -16.50 -8.41
CA SER A 153 -2.69 -15.35 -9.07
C SER A 153 -1.85 -14.47 -8.14
N ILE A 154 -1.87 -14.77 -6.83
CA ILE A 154 -1.00 -14.13 -5.84
C ILE A 154 0.41 -14.65 -6.05
N TRP A 155 1.33 -13.76 -6.42
CA TRP A 155 2.73 -14.11 -6.70
C TRP A 155 3.67 -13.92 -5.52
N SER A 156 3.24 -13.12 -4.54
CA SER A 156 4.05 -12.73 -3.39
C SER A 156 3.87 -13.76 -2.28
N TRP A 157 2.88 -13.57 -1.40
CA TRP A 157 2.65 -14.42 -0.24
C TRP A 157 2.19 -15.83 -0.61
N ALA A 158 2.71 -16.81 0.12
CA ALA A 158 2.22 -18.18 0.09
C ALA A 158 0.82 -18.29 0.72
N ASP A 159 0.15 -19.42 0.49
CA ASP A 159 -1.17 -19.68 1.09
C ASP A 159 -1.10 -19.65 2.62
N GLY A 160 -1.99 -18.87 3.23
CA GLY A 160 -2.03 -18.65 4.67
C GLY A 160 -0.98 -17.68 5.24
N GLU A 161 -0.22 -16.98 4.40
CA GLU A 161 0.76 -15.96 4.81
C GLU A 161 0.28 -14.53 4.44
N PRO A 162 0.80 -13.48 5.10
CA PRO A 162 1.66 -13.54 6.29
C PRO A 162 0.90 -14.06 7.51
N LYS A 163 1.58 -14.80 8.40
CA LYS A 163 1.00 -15.20 9.69
C LYS A 163 0.78 -13.99 10.59
N ASP A 164 -0.32 -14.02 11.35
CA ASP A 164 -0.68 -12.95 12.30
C ASP A 164 0.45 -12.68 13.29
N SER A 165 0.90 -11.41 13.34
CA SER A 165 1.97 -10.95 14.24
C SER A 165 1.48 -10.42 15.59
N ILE A 166 0.15 -10.40 15.81
CA ILE A 166 -0.52 -9.84 17.01
C ILE A 166 -0.31 -10.71 18.26
N ASN A 167 -0.27 -12.04 18.09
CA ASN A 167 -0.13 -13.00 19.19
C ASN A 167 1.31 -13.47 19.42
N ALA A 168 2.26 -12.98 18.60
CA ALA A 168 3.68 -13.22 18.77
C ALA A 168 4.12 -12.57 20.08
N GLY A 169 4.66 -13.37 21.00
CA GLY A 169 5.04 -12.91 22.35
C GLY A 169 6.22 -11.94 22.35
N ALA A 170 6.93 -11.82 21.22
CA ALA A 170 8.07 -10.96 20.98
C ALA A 170 8.00 -10.25 19.62
N ILE A 171 8.62 -9.07 19.52
CA ILE A 171 8.74 -8.27 18.28
C ILE A 171 9.45 -9.05 17.17
N ASP A 172 10.26 -10.05 17.52
CA ASP A 172 11.09 -10.81 16.58
C ASP A 172 10.36 -11.98 15.92
N GLU A 173 9.13 -12.31 16.30
CA GLU A 173 8.40 -13.47 15.77
C GLU A 173 7.53 -13.08 14.57
N ASN A 174 7.81 -13.67 13.40
CA ASN A 174 7.02 -13.57 12.15
C ASN A 174 6.81 -12.15 11.58
N ARG A 175 7.73 -11.21 11.86
CA ARG A 175 7.63 -9.82 11.37
C ARG A 175 8.51 -9.49 10.17
N CYS A 176 9.31 -10.44 9.71
CA CYS A 176 10.19 -10.27 8.57
C CYS A 176 9.80 -11.26 7.47
N SER A 177 9.83 -10.81 6.22
CA SER A 177 9.48 -11.67 5.10
C SER A 177 10.71 -12.33 4.50
N VAL A 178 10.53 -13.58 4.11
CA VAL A 178 11.52 -14.33 3.34
C VAL A 178 10.91 -14.81 2.05
N MET A 179 11.73 -14.91 1.00
CA MET A 179 11.41 -15.76 -0.15
C MET A 179 11.81 -17.19 0.20
N ASP A 180 10.85 -18.12 0.13
CA ASP A 180 11.08 -19.53 0.40
C ASP A 180 11.12 -20.32 -0.91
N LEU A 181 12.24 -20.99 -1.17
CA LEU A 181 12.49 -21.73 -2.39
C LEU A 181 11.73 -23.05 -2.45
N SER A 182 11.40 -23.64 -1.29
CA SER A 182 10.54 -24.82 -1.19
C SER A 182 9.10 -24.50 -1.58
N LEU A 183 8.71 -23.22 -1.45
CA LEU A 183 7.40 -22.68 -1.84
C LEU A 183 7.43 -22.03 -3.22
N SER A 184 8.32 -22.45 -4.12
CA SER A 184 8.44 -21.92 -5.48
C SER A 184 8.69 -20.41 -5.55
N GLY A 185 9.39 -19.85 -4.55
CA GLY A 185 9.70 -18.43 -4.48
C GLY A 185 8.57 -17.56 -3.94
N HIS A 186 7.53 -18.15 -3.36
CA HIS A 186 6.54 -17.41 -2.59
C HIS A 186 7.13 -16.95 -1.26
N TRP A 187 6.49 -15.94 -0.70
CA TRP A 187 6.91 -15.27 0.51
C TRP A 187 6.21 -15.88 1.71
N ARG A 188 6.91 -15.92 2.82
CA ARG A 188 6.32 -16.24 4.12
C ARG A 188 6.93 -15.36 5.19
N SER A 189 6.21 -15.23 6.28
CA SER A 189 6.74 -14.61 7.49
C SER A 189 7.80 -15.52 8.13
N SER A 190 8.82 -14.91 8.73
CA SER A 190 9.88 -15.56 9.50
C SER A 190 10.30 -14.69 10.69
N GLY A 191 11.02 -15.30 11.62
CA GLY A 191 11.59 -14.60 12.76
C GLY A 191 12.77 -13.72 12.33
N CYS A 192 12.77 -12.45 12.68
CA CYS A 192 13.74 -11.48 12.17
C CYS A 192 15.19 -11.71 12.61
N SER A 193 15.39 -12.59 13.59
CA SER A 193 16.68 -12.98 14.15
C SER A 193 17.39 -14.08 13.34
N ASP A 194 16.71 -14.72 12.39
CA ASP A 194 17.31 -15.74 11.52
C ASP A 194 18.48 -15.13 10.73
N ARG A 195 19.55 -15.90 10.54
CA ARG A 195 20.72 -15.44 9.78
C ARG A 195 20.61 -15.94 8.35
N LEU A 196 20.11 -15.10 7.45
CA LEU A 196 19.88 -15.43 6.05
C LEU A 196 20.60 -14.46 5.12
N TYR A 197 20.82 -14.88 3.88
CA TYR A 197 21.30 -13.98 2.83
C TYR A 197 20.21 -12.97 2.46
N ALA A 198 20.60 -11.74 2.15
CA ALA A 198 19.70 -10.68 1.72
C ALA A 198 19.53 -10.67 0.20
N ALA A 199 18.32 -10.43 -0.30
CA ALA A 199 18.07 -10.11 -1.70
C ALA A 199 18.49 -8.67 -1.99
N CYS A 200 19.60 -8.49 -2.71
CA CYS A 200 20.13 -7.18 -3.06
C CYS A 200 19.86 -6.88 -4.53
N ARG A 201 19.07 -5.84 -4.80
CA ARG A 201 18.83 -5.40 -6.18
C ARG A 201 19.98 -4.58 -6.70
N ILE A 202 20.44 -4.86 -7.93
CA ILE A 202 21.56 -4.16 -8.54
C ILE A 202 21.09 -2.82 -9.10
N ARG A 203 21.56 -1.73 -8.51
CA ARG A 203 21.19 -0.35 -8.87
C ARG A 203 19.65 -0.21 -8.93
N ASN A 204 19.14 0.41 -9.99
CA ASN A 204 17.70 0.56 -10.25
C ASN A 204 17.20 -0.42 -11.32
N SER A 205 17.86 -1.58 -11.50
CA SER A 205 17.42 -2.60 -12.45
C SER A 205 16.45 -3.58 -11.77
N PRO A 206 15.16 -3.66 -12.18
CA PRO A 206 14.13 -4.47 -11.52
C PRO A 206 14.37 -5.98 -11.62
N PHE A 207 15.07 -6.42 -12.67
CA PHE A 207 15.28 -7.85 -12.97
C PHE A 207 16.69 -8.34 -12.61
N ASP A 208 17.56 -7.47 -12.11
CA ASP A 208 18.95 -7.78 -11.81
C ASP A 208 19.19 -7.83 -10.29
N TRP A 209 19.57 -9.01 -9.80
CA TRP A 209 19.63 -9.33 -8.38
C TRP A 209 20.96 -10.00 -8.05
N THR A 210 21.40 -9.83 -6.81
CA THR A 210 22.52 -10.55 -6.19
C THR A 210 22.16 -10.86 -4.75
N LEU A 211 22.84 -11.85 -4.14
CA LEU A 211 22.76 -12.08 -2.70
C LEU A 211 23.77 -11.21 -1.94
N SER A 212 23.50 -10.99 -0.65
CA SER A 212 24.48 -10.43 0.28
C SER A 212 25.75 -11.30 0.37
N ARG A 213 26.85 -10.71 0.84
CA ARG A 213 28.12 -11.42 0.96
C ARG A 213 28.12 -12.49 2.05
N GLU A 214 27.30 -12.29 3.08
CA GLU A 214 27.20 -13.16 4.23
C GLU A 214 25.77 -13.12 4.82
N PRO A 215 25.37 -14.19 5.53
CA PRO A 215 24.06 -14.26 6.16
C PRO A 215 24.04 -13.48 7.49
N GLU A 216 23.03 -12.62 7.65
CA GLU A 216 22.84 -11.78 8.83
C GLU A 216 21.37 -11.73 9.26
N PRO A 217 21.07 -11.32 10.50
CA PRO A 217 19.72 -10.94 10.92
C PRO A 217 19.17 -9.85 10.02
N TYR A 218 17.85 -9.77 9.89
CA TYR A 218 17.19 -8.80 9.01
C TYR A 218 17.67 -7.36 9.24
N THR A 219 17.90 -6.98 10.50
CA THR A 219 18.31 -5.63 10.90
C THR A 219 19.68 -5.20 10.38
N LEU A 220 20.53 -6.16 10.01
CA LEU A 220 21.88 -5.95 9.46
C LEU A 220 22.02 -6.44 8.02
N ALA A 221 21.03 -7.15 7.49
CA ALA A 221 21.03 -7.75 6.15
C ALA A 221 21.30 -6.72 5.04
N GLY A 222 20.83 -5.48 5.23
CA GLY A 222 21.08 -4.38 4.28
C GLY A 222 22.55 -3.97 4.16
N ASP A 223 23.33 -4.07 5.24
CA ASP A 223 24.71 -3.59 5.30
C ASP A 223 25.69 -4.55 4.59
N THR A 224 25.26 -5.79 4.33
CA THR A 224 26.09 -6.84 3.73
C THR A 224 25.91 -6.96 2.22
N CYS A 225 25.02 -6.17 1.61
CA CYS A 225 24.88 -6.10 0.16
C CYS A 225 26.19 -5.68 -0.53
N PRO A 226 26.53 -6.28 -1.68
CA PRO A 226 27.69 -5.86 -2.48
C PRO A 226 27.64 -4.39 -2.93
N GLU A 227 28.79 -3.84 -3.31
CA GLU A 227 28.84 -2.48 -3.86
C GLU A 227 28.01 -2.38 -5.16
N GLY A 228 27.20 -1.33 -5.25
CA GLY A 228 26.32 -1.10 -6.40
C GLY A 228 24.99 -1.87 -6.35
N SER A 229 24.70 -2.57 -5.26
CA SER A 229 23.37 -3.12 -4.95
C SER A 229 22.85 -2.65 -3.60
N SER A 230 21.55 -2.82 -3.36
CA SER A 230 20.88 -2.45 -2.12
C SER A 230 19.83 -3.50 -1.76
N PHE A 231 19.62 -3.74 -0.46
CA PHE A 231 18.57 -4.63 0.02
C PHE A 231 17.21 -4.13 -0.44
N ASP A 232 16.43 -5.00 -1.07
CA ASP A 232 15.15 -4.64 -1.71
C ASP A 232 14.19 -5.84 -1.75
N VAL A 233 12.99 -5.59 -2.27
CA VAL A 233 11.91 -6.58 -2.42
C VAL A 233 11.32 -6.50 -3.85
N PRO A 234 11.00 -7.64 -4.48
CA PRO A 234 10.31 -7.64 -5.77
C PRO A 234 8.95 -6.92 -5.70
N ARG A 235 8.62 -6.14 -6.73
CA ARG A 235 7.37 -5.37 -6.79
C ARG A 235 6.35 -5.94 -7.77
N THR A 236 6.77 -6.89 -8.59
CA THR A 236 5.92 -7.57 -9.57
C THR A 236 6.21 -9.06 -9.58
N ALA A 237 5.26 -9.85 -10.11
CA ALA A 237 5.43 -11.30 -10.28
C ALA A 237 6.67 -11.66 -11.12
N LEU A 238 6.97 -10.83 -12.13
CA LEU A 238 8.12 -11.04 -13.00
C LEU A 238 9.44 -10.77 -12.26
N GLU A 239 9.52 -9.67 -11.50
CA GLU A 239 10.68 -9.41 -10.64
C GLU A 239 10.89 -10.55 -9.63
N ASN A 240 9.81 -11.06 -9.03
CA ASN A 240 9.87 -12.20 -8.10
C ASN A 240 10.44 -13.43 -8.78
N THR A 241 10.03 -13.68 -10.02
CA THR A 241 10.53 -14.81 -10.82
C THR A 241 12.01 -14.64 -11.15
N TYR A 242 12.46 -13.45 -11.54
CA TYR A 242 13.88 -13.18 -11.78
C TYR A 242 14.73 -13.42 -10.53
N LEU A 243 14.30 -12.90 -9.37
CA LEU A 243 14.97 -13.15 -8.09
C LEU A 243 14.98 -14.66 -7.77
N TYR A 244 13.82 -15.32 -7.82
CA TYR A 244 13.71 -16.77 -7.55
C TYR A 244 14.65 -17.59 -8.43
N LYS A 245 14.67 -17.33 -9.74
CA LYS A 245 15.53 -18.04 -10.69
C LYS A 245 17.01 -17.73 -10.48
N HIS A 246 17.37 -16.50 -10.13
CA HIS A 246 18.73 -16.14 -9.75
C HIS A 246 19.21 -16.90 -8.51
N VAL A 247 18.34 -17.04 -7.51
CA VAL A 247 18.66 -17.74 -6.26
C VAL A 247 18.80 -19.24 -6.49
N LEU A 248 17.98 -19.84 -7.35
CA LEU A 248 18.12 -21.24 -7.75
C LEU A 248 19.42 -21.55 -8.52
N GLN A 249 20.08 -20.54 -9.11
CA GLN A 249 21.35 -20.70 -9.82
C GLN A 249 22.57 -20.69 -8.89
N GLN A 250 22.38 -20.37 -7.61
CA GLN A 250 23.47 -20.37 -6.62
C GLN A 250 23.98 -21.79 -6.34
N SER A 251 25.16 -21.88 -5.73
CA SER A 251 25.70 -23.19 -5.35
C SER A 251 24.83 -23.85 -4.27
N LYS A 252 24.70 -25.18 -4.34
CA LYS A 252 23.95 -25.97 -3.34
C LYS A 252 24.50 -25.86 -1.92
N ASP A 253 25.78 -25.50 -1.79
CA ASP A 253 26.40 -25.24 -0.49
C ASP A 253 25.83 -23.97 0.16
N LEU A 254 25.47 -22.97 -0.66
CA LEU A 254 24.86 -21.72 -0.21
C LEU A 254 23.35 -21.87 -0.05
N ILE A 255 22.69 -22.40 -1.09
CA ILE A 255 21.25 -22.43 -1.24
C ILE A 255 20.85 -23.80 -1.81
N ASP A 256 20.03 -24.54 -1.08
CA ASP A 256 19.50 -25.84 -1.49
C ASP A 256 18.00 -25.92 -1.20
N PRO A 257 17.14 -25.82 -2.21
CA PRO A 257 15.69 -25.92 -2.07
C PRO A 257 15.19 -27.26 -1.52
N SER A 258 16.04 -28.30 -1.54
CA SER A 258 15.75 -29.63 -1.01
C SER A 258 16.23 -29.85 0.43
N SER A 259 16.90 -28.84 1.01
CA SER A 259 17.35 -28.88 2.40
C SER A 259 16.17 -28.71 3.37
N GLU A 260 16.32 -29.27 4.57
CA GLU A 260 15.42 -28.98 5.69
C GLU A 260 15.86 -27.75 6.50
N GLU A 261 17.06 -27.21 6.21
CA GLU A 261 17.61 -26.03 6.89
C GLU A 261 17.04 -24.74 6.27
N THR A 262 16.42 -23.90 7.09
CA THR A 262 15.87 -22.60 6.67
C THR A 262 16.92 -21.70 6.03
N GLU A 263 18.16 -21.73 6.52
CA GLU A 263 19.27 -20.92 6.01
C GLU A 263 19.65 -21.25 4.56
N LYS A 264 19.30 -22.45 4.09
CA LYS A 264 19.56 -22.90 2.71
C LYS A 264 18.34 -22.84 1.81
N THR A 265 17.14 -22.71 2.36
CA THR A 265 15.89 -22.67 1.59
C THR A 265 15.30 -21.27 1.49
N SER A 266 15.79 -20.31 2.29
CA SER A 266 15.16 -19.00 2.44
C SER A 266 16.17 -17.85 2.35
N ILE A 267 15.73 -16.72 1.81
CA ILE A 267 16.49 -15.47 1.78
C ILE A 267 15.63 -14.30 2.27
N TRP A 268 16.26 -13.29 2.85
CA TRP A 268 15.57 -12.07 3.26
C TRP A 268 15.09 -11.25 2.06
N LEU A 269 13.89 -10.71 2.18
CA LEU A 269 13.34 -9.67 1.31
C LEU A 269 13.21 -8.38 2.13
N ASP A 270 13.42 -7.21 1.54
CA ASP A 270 13.21 -5.95 2.26
C ASP A 270 11.71 -5.62 2.43
N PHE A 271 11.03 -6.42 3.24
CA PHE A 271 9.63 -6.24 3.58
C PHE A 271 9.37 -6.81 4.97
N ASN A 272 8.90 -5.96 5.87
CA ASN A 272 8.72 -6.27 7.29
C ASN A 272 7.54 -5.51 7.90
N SER A 273 7.09 -5.96 9.06
CA SER A 273 6.09 -5.29 9.89
C SER A 273 6.67 -4.90 11.27
N PHE A 274 7.92 -4.42 11.31
CA PHE A 274 8.61 -4.13 12.57
C PHE A 274 7.92 -3.03 13.38
N ASP A 275 7.60 -1.91 12.72
CA ASP A 275 7.07 -0.70 13.37
C ASP A 275 5.69 -0.98 13.99
N VAL A 276 4.74 -1.44 13.17
CA VAL A 276 3.37 -1.77 13.59
C VAL A 276 3.05 -3.21 13.16
N PRO A 277 2.52 -4.07 14.06
CA PRO A 277 2.08 -5.42 13.71
C PRO A 277 1.15 -5.41 12.50
N ASP A 278 1.35 -6.35 11.58
CA ASP A 278 0.60 -6.53 10.33
C ASP A 278 0.65 -5.34 9.33
N CYS A 279 1.41 -4.28 9.64
CA CYS A 279 1.71 -3.22 8.68
C CYS A 279 3.01 -3.52 7.92
N TRP A 280 2.89 -4.28 6.83
CA TRP A 280 4.04 -4.67 6.02
C TRP A 280 4.52 -3.55 5.11
N VAL A 281 5.78 -3.15 5.26
CA VAL A 281 6.43 -2.05 4.54
C VAL A 281 7.84 -2.43 4.10
N SER A 282 8.31 -1.75 3.05
CA SER A 282 9.71 -1.81 2.58
C SER A 282 10.45 -0.55 3.02
N GLY A 283 11.79 -0.55 2.94
CA GLY A 283 12.64 0.56 3.39
C GLY A 283 13.55 0.20 4.56
N GLY A 284 13.84 -1.08 4.75
CA GLY A 284 14.72 -1.59 5.78
C GLY A 284 14.08 -1.69 7.17
N PRO A 285 14.89 -2.02 8.18
CA PRO A 285 14.43 -2.27 9.56
C PRO A 285 13.93 -1.02 10.29
N LYS A 286 14.11 0.17 9.71
CA LYS A 286 13.67 1.47 10.28
C LYS A 286 12.51 2.07 9.49
N ALA A 287 11.93 1.32 8.56
CA ALA A 287 10.76 1.76 7.82
C ALA A 287 9.58 1.98 8.79
N GLN A 288 8.88 3.10 8.62
CA GLN A 288 7.71 3.42 9.42
C GLN A 288 6.43 3.07 8.65
N CYS A 289 5.41 2.63 9.36
CA CYS A 289 4.10 2.32 8.80
C CYS A 289 3.41 3.62 8.34
N PRO A 290 3.18 3.83 7.03
CA PRO A 290 2.54 5.06 6.55
C PRO A 290 1.04 5.10 6.83
N TYR A 291 0.46 3.96 7.19
CA TYR A 291 -0.97 3.79 7.48
C TYR A 291 -1.30 3.99 8.95
N GLU A 292 -0.30 4.27 9.79
CA GLU A 292 -0.53 4.60 11.19
C GLU A 292 -1.21 5.97 11.26
N VAL A 293 -2.52 5.92 11.47
CA VAL A 293 -3.27 7.09 11.87
C VAL A 293 -2.99 7.28 13.35
N ASP A 294 -2.23 8.32 13.71
CA ASP A 294 -1.94 8.67 15.10
C ASP A 294 -3.27 8.90 15.86
N GLU A 295 -3.78 7.85 16.49
CA GLU A 295 -5.02 7.89 17.27
C GLU A 295 -4.90 8.94 18.38
N SER A 296 -3.69 9.16 18.91
CA SER A 296 -3.43 10.19 19.91
C SER A 296 -3.57 11.59 19.31
N ALA A 297 -3.14 11.82 18.06
CA ALA A 297 -3.38 13.08 17.35
C ALA A 297 -4.87 13.29 17.04
N ILE A 298 -5.60 12.24 16.64
CA ILE A 298 -7.05 12.30 16.43
C ILE A 298 -7.79 12.61 17.74
N GLN A 299 -7.46 11.91 18.81
CA GLN A 299 -8.10 12.08 20.12
C GLN A 299 -7.74 13.45 20.73
N ARG A 300 -6.51 13.93 20.53
CA ARG A 300 -6.08 15.28 20.91
C ARG A 300 -6.83 16.35 20.11
N ARG A 301 -7.07 16.18 18.80
CA ARG A 301 -7.90 17.12 18.02
C ARG A 301 -9.37 17.09 18.43
N ASN A 302 -9.94 15.91 18.64
CA ASN A 302 -11.37 15.74 18.92
C ASN A 302 -11.77 16.10 20.36
N ILE A 303 -10.88 15.94 21.34
CA ILE A 303 -11.19 16.21 22.75
C ILE A 303 -10.60 17.55 23.21
N LEU A 304 -9.38 17.87 22.81
CA LEU A 304 -8.63 18.99 23.39
C LEU A 304 -9.09 20.34 22.82
N VAL A 305 -9.42 20.41 21.53
CA VAL A 305 -9.89 21.66 20.89
C VAL A 305 -11.28 22.09 21.41
N PRO A 306 -12.30 21.22 21.49
CA PRO A 306 -13.59 21.61 22.06
C PRO A 306 -13.51 21.94 23.55
N SER A 307 -12.65 21.25 24.31
CA SER A 307 -12.48 21.48 25.75
C SER A 307 -11.88 22.85 26.04
N ILE A 308 -10.83 23.26 25.31
CA ILE A 308 -10.24 24.61 25.44
C ILE A 308 -11.27 25.67 25.06
N ALA A 309 -12.00 25.48 23.97
CA ALA A 309 -13.05 26.42 23.56
C ALA A 309 -14.14 26.57 24.63
N ALA A 310 -14.59 25.46 25.23
CA ALA A 310 -15.56 25.48 26.32
C ALA A 310 -15.04 26.23 27.55
N ILE A 311 -13.78 26.03 27.95
CA ILE A 311 -13.15 26.74 29.08
C ILE A 311 -13.11 28.25 28.81
N ILE A 312 -12.70 28.67 27.61
CA ILE A 312 -12.65 30.09 27.23
C ILE A 312 -14.05 30.72 27.30
N ILE A 313 -15.06 30.06 26.74
CA ILE A 313 -16.44 30.53 26.78
C ILE A 313 -16.95 30.64 28.21
N LEU A 314 -16.61 29.67 29.08
CA LEU A 314 -16.98 29.66 30.50
C LEU A 314 -16.33 30.82 31.26
N ILE A 315 -15.06 31.12 30.99
CA ILE A 315 -14.36 32.27 31.58
C ILE A 315 -15.00 33.59 31.11
N ILE A 316 -15.28 33.73 29.81
CA ILE A 316 -15.93 34.93 29.26
C ILE A 316 -17.32 35.11 29.87
N THR A 317 -18.13 34.05 29.96
CA THR A 317 -19.45 34.13 30.59
C THR A 317 -19.36 34.49 32.07
N ALA A 318 -18.44 33.89 32.83
CA ALA A 318 -18.21 34.27 34.22
C ALA A 318 -17.82 35.76 34.36
N LEU A 319 -16.88 36.25 33.55
CA LEU A 319 -16.47 37.66 33.55
C LEU A 319 -17.62 38.60 33.19
N THR A 320 -18.43 38.26 32.18
CA THR A 320 -19.61 39.08 31.80
C THR A 320 -20.67 39.10 32.90
N LEU A 321 -20.88 38.00 33.62
CA LEU A 321 -21.75 37.95 34.79
C LEU A 321 -21.21 38.78 35.95
N PHE A 322 -19.91 38.71 36.26
CA PHE A 322 -19.30 39.54 37.30
C PHE A 322 -19.38 41.03 36.96
N VAL A 323 -19.16 41.43 35.71
CA VAL A 323 -19.31 42.81 35.26
C VAL A 323 -20.76 43.28 35.38
N LYS A 324 -21.75 42.48 34.94
CA LYS A 324 -23.18 42.82 35.09
C LYS A 324 -23.61 42.90 36.55
N CYS A 325 -23.19 41.95 37.39
CA CYS A 325 -23.49 41.97 38.82
C CYS A 325 -22.88 43.19 39.50
N ASN A 326 -21.65 43.59 39.13
CA ASN A 326 -21.01 44.79 39.67
C ASN A 326 -21.69 46.09 39.19
N ALA A 327 -22.02 46.18 37.90
CA ALA A 327 -22.76 47.31 37.34
C ALA A 327 -24.16 47.46 37.96
N ASN A 328 -24.87 46.35 38.20
CA ASN A 328 -26.18 46.35 38.85
C ASN A 328 -26.07 46.73 40.34
N ARG A 329 -25.00 46.33 41.02
CA ARG A 329 -24.69 46.77 42.40
C ARG A 329 -24.39 48.27 42.47
N MET A 330 -23.69 48.84 41.49
CA MET A 330 -23.44 50.29 41.40
C MET A 330 -24.72 51.08 41.08
N ASN A 331 -25.56 50.60 40.16
CA ASN A 331 -26.82 51.27 39.80
C ASN A 331 -27.90 51.15 40.90
N SER A 332 -27.96 50.03 41.62
CA SER A 332 -28.82 49.86 42.79
C SER A 332 -28.47 50.84 43.92
N ARG A 333 -27.17 51.12 44.14
CA ARG A 333 -26.73 52.15 45.10
C ARG A 333 -27.06 53.58 44.66
N ARG A 334 -27.16 53.88 43.36
CA ARG A 334 -27.55 55.21 42.85
C ARG A 334 -29.05 55.50 42.88
N ARG A 335 -29.92 54.49 43.04
CA ARG A 335 -31.39 54.67 43.03
C ARG A 335 -32.03 54.94 44.40
N ARG A 336 -31.25 55.22 45.46
CA ARG A 336 -31.77 55.54 46.80
C ARG A 336 -31.75 57.02 47.20
N VAL A 337 -31.61 57.94 46.24
CA VAL A 337 -31.62 59.38 46.55
C VAL A 337 -32.62 60.11 45.66
N ILE A 338 -33.62 60.70 46.34
CA ILE A 338 -34.66 61.65 45.91
C ILE A 338 -35.95 61.03 45.33
N ALA A 339 -36.91 60.75 46.22
CA ALA A 339 -38.33 60.99 45.96
C ALA A 339 -38.70 62.28 46.72
N GLY A 340 -38.50 63.42 46.05
CA GLY A 340 -38.92 64.74 46.51
C GLY A 340 -40.43 64.88 46.37
N TRP A 341 -41.01 65.63 47.30
CA TRP A 341 -42.45 65.88 47.40
C TRP A 341 -42.92 66.72 46.21
N GLU A 342 -43.96 66.23 45.52
CA GLU A 342 -44.68 67.00 44.51
C GLU A 342 -45.90 67.63 45.20
N TYR A 343 -45.87 68.96 45.33
CA TYR A 343 -46.94 69.78 45.87
C TYR A 343 -47.77 70.27 44.68
N GLU A 344 -49.01 69.78 44.54
CA GLU A 344 -49.97 70.27 43.56
C GLU A 344 -51.19 70.81 44.31
N GLY A 345 -51.43 72.11 44.14
CA GLY A 345 -52.41 72.87 44.88
C GLY A 345 -53.86 72.61 44.44
N VAL A 346 -54.78 72.97 45.33
CA VAL A 346 -56.23 73.03 45.04
C VAL A 346 -56.71 74.42 45.46
N PRO A 347 -57.52 75.12 44.64
CA PRO A 347 -57.79 76.54 44.82
C PRO A 347 -59.01 76.81 45.71
N SER A 348 -58.94 77.88 46.51
CA SER A 348 -60.08 78.73 46.89
C SER A 348 -59.59 80.07 47.39
#